data_AF-C5BJY1-F1
#
_entry.id   AF-C5BJY1-F1
#
_cell.length_a   1.000
_cell.length_b   1.000
_cell.length_c   1.000
_cell.angle_alpha   90.00
_cell.angle_beta   90.00
_cell.angle_gamma   90.00
#
_symmetry.space_group_name_H-M   'P 1'
#
loop_
_entity.id
_entity.type
_entity.pdbx_description
1 polymer ?
#
loop_
_entity_poly.entity_id
_entity_poly.type
_entity_poly.pdbx_seq_one_letter_code
_entity_poly.pdbx_strand_id
1 'polypeptide(L)'
;MRQKGDVLAESLIGVLLFAVAGVGISHVAAKMSVAQRDNKVHQQVVNELRSKVQNRADSTSLCSAGGFATDNFGAEVEVAGCDLTTASVGGLAISDVSRPVVLSARLNGVDYRVGGVVQQ
;
A
#
# COMPACT_ATOMS: atom_id res chain seq x y z
N MET A 1 -31.82 -44.51 -34.21
CA MET A 1 -31.89 -43.05 -33.93
C MET A 1 -31.20 -42.60 -32.62
N ARG A 2 -30.49 -43.45 -31.87
CA ARG A 2 -29.85 -43.08 -30.57
C ARG A 2 -28.59 -42.22 -30.67
N GLN A 3 -27.96 -42.14 -31.84
CA GLN A 3 -26.65 -41.46 -32.03
C GLN A 3 -26.75 -39.92 -32.07
N LYS A 4 -27.94 -39.38 -32.36
CA LYS A 4 -28.17 -37.92 -32.40
C LYS A 4 -28.42 -37.30 -31.03
N GLY A 5 -28.90 -38.08 -30.06
CA GLY A 5 -29.17 -37.61 -28.69
C GLY A 5 -27.90 -37.43 -27.86
N ASP A 6 -26.91 -38.29 -28.09
CA ASP A 6 -25.63 -38.27 -27.38
C ASP A 6 -24.79 -37.03 -27.75
N VAL A 7 -24.76 -36.70 -29.04
CA VAL A 7 -24.09 -35.48 -29.55
C VAL A 7 -24.71 -34.19 -28.99
N LEU A 8 -26.03 -34.17 -28.76
CA LEU A 8 -26.69 -33.00 -28.17
C LEU A 8 -26.38 -32.88 -26.67
N ALA A 9 -26.30 -34.00 -25.95
CA ALA A 9 -25.94 -34.02 -24.54
C ALA A 9 -24.47 -33.59 -24.33
N GLU A 10 -23.56 -34.07 -25.17
CA GLU A 10 -22.14 -33.74 -25.11
C GLU A 10 -21.86 -32.27 -25.43
N SER A 11 -22.57 -31.70 -26.41
CA SER A 11 -22.57 -30.26 -26.70
C SER A 11 -23.06 -29.42 -25.51
N LEU A 12 -24.13 -29.84 -24.84
CA LEU A 12 -24.71 -29.13 -23.71
C LEU A 12 -23.75 -29.10 -22.51
N ILE A 13 -23.02 -30.19 -22.28
CA ILE A 13 -21.96 -30.28 -21.26
C ILE A 13 -20.81 -29.33 -21.60
N GLY A 14 -20.39 -29.26 -22.86
CA GLY A 14 -19.35 -28.32 -23.30
C GLY A 14 -19.72 -26.85 -23.05
N VAL A 15 -20.96 -26.45 -23.38
CA VAL A 15 -21.46 -25.09 -23.14
C VAL A 15 -21.59 -24.80 -21.64
N LEU A 16 -22.04 -25.78 -20.85
CA LEU A 16 -22.15 -25.65 -19.40
C LEU A 16 -20.78 -25.40 -18.75
N LEU A 17 -19.78 -26.20 -19.13
CA LEU A 17 -18.41 -26.05 -18.62
C LEU A 17 -17.80 -24.70 -19.02
N PHE A 18 -18.03 -24.25 -20.25
CA PHE A 18 -17.55 -22.95 -20.71
C PHE A 18 -18.23 -21.79 -19.96
N ALA A 19 -19.53 -21.91 -19.67
CA ALA A 19 -20.27 -20.93 -18.89
C ALA A 19 -19.76 -20.84 -17.44
N VAL A 20 -19.54 -21.98 -16.78
CA VAL A 20 -19.00 -22.03 -15.40
C VAL A 20 -17.58 -21.45 -15.34
N ALA A 21 -16.72 -21.80 -16.31
CA ALA A 21 -15.38 -21.25 -16.42
C ALA A 21 -15.41 -19.73 -16.63
N GLY A 22 -16.27 -19.23 -17.51
CA GLY A 22 -16.41 -17.79 -17.80
C GLY A 22 -16.87 -16.96 -16.59
N VAL A 23 -17.80 -17.50 -15.78
CA VAL A 23 -18.25 -16.87 -14.53
C VAL A 23 -17.12 -16.83 -13.50
N GLY A 24 -16.36 -17.91 -13.36
CA GLY A 24 -15.21 -17.98 -12.46
C GLY A 24 -14.15 -16.93 -12.78
N ILE A 25 -13.81 -16.78 -14.07
CA ILE A 25 -12.82 -15.78 -14.54
C ILE A 25 -13.32 -14.36 -14.28
N SER A 26 -14.60 -14.08 -14.56
CA SER A 26 -15.20 -12.75 -14.35
C SER A 26 -15.16 -12.33 -12.88
N HIS A 27 -15.44 -13.26 -11.96
CA HIS A 27 -15.39 -13.00 -10.52
C HIS A 27 -13.96 -12.68 -10.05
N VAL A 28 -12.97 -13.43 -10.53
CA VAL A 28 -11.55 -13.17 -10.21
C VAL A 28 -11.09 -11.86 -10.82
N ALA A 29 -11.45 -11.57 -12.07
CA ALA A 29 -11.12 -10.31 -12.74
C ALA A 29 -11.70 -9.08 -12.00
N ALA A 30 -12.94 -9.18 -11.50
CA ALA A 30 -13.56 -8.13 -10.70
C ALA A 30 -12.77 -7.87 -9.40
N LYS A 31 -12.38 -8.93 -8.68
CA LYS A 31 -11.54 -8.82 -7.47
C LYS A 31 -10.16 -8.24 -7.79
N MET A 32 -9.54 -8.67 -8.91
CA MET A 32 -8.25 -8.16 -9.35
C MET A 32 -8.30 -6.68 -9.72
N SER A 33 -9.36 -6.20 -10.37
CA SER A 33 -9.53 -4.78 -10.70
C SER A 33 -9.57 -3.90 -9.44
N VAL A 34 -10.28 -4.35 -8.40
CA VAL A 34 -10.30 -3.67 -7.10
C VAL A 34 -8.91 -3.69 -6.47
N ALA A 35 -8.24 -4.84 -6.41
CA ALA A 35 -6.89 -4.95 -5.85
C ALA A 35 -5.87 -4.09 -6.62
N GLN A 36 -5.98 -3.99 -7.94
CA GLN A 36 -5.14 -3.12 -8.76
C GLN A 36 -5.37 -1.64 -8.45
N ARG A 37 -6.63 -1.23 -8.25
CA ARG A 37 -6.96 0.14 -7.84
C ARG A 37 -6.36 0.47 -6.48
N ASP A 38 -6.51 -0.41 -5.50
CA ASP A 38 -5.99 -0.20 -4.15
C ASP A 38 -4.46 -0.15 -4.14
N ASN A 39 -3.81 -1.01 -4.93
CA ASN A 39 -2.36 -1.00 -5.04
C ASN A 39 -1.82 0.28 -5.71
N LYS A 40 -2.53 0.81 -6.72
CA LYS A 40 -2.18 2.11 -7.33
C LYS A 40 -2.27 3.24 -6.32
N VAL A 41 -3.33 3.28 -5.51
CA VAL A 41 -3.47 4.27 -4.43
C VAL A 41 -2.34 4.13 -3.42
N HIS A 42 -2.01 2.91 -2.99
CA HIS A 42 -0.91 2.66 -2.07
C HIS A 42 0.42 3.20 -2.59
N GLN A 43 0.77 2.88 -3.85
CA GLN A 43 2.02 3.37 -4.43
C GLN A 43 2.04 4.90 -4.58
N GLN A 44 0.91 5.51 -4.90
CA GLN A 44 0.80 6.96 -5.00
C GLN A 44 1.02 7.63 -3.63
N VAL A 45 0.35 7.12 -2.58
CA VAL A 45 0.49 7.60 -1.19
C VAL A 45 1.93 7.49 -0.71
N VAL A 46 2.54 6.31 -0.88
CA VAL A 46 3.92 6.07 -0.48
C VAL A 46 4.90 6.98 -1.25
N ASN A 47 4.71 7.17 -2.56
CA ASN A 47 5.57 8.04 -3.35
C ASN A 47 5.44 9.51 -2.98
N GLU A 48 4.24 10.00 -2.65
CA GLU A 48 4.07 11.38 -2.18
C GLU A 48 4.70 11.57 -0.80
N LEU A 49 4.44 10.67 0.15
CA LEU A 49 5.07 10.71 1.47
C LEU A 49 6.59 10.69 1.35
N ARG A 50 7.13 9.81 0.49
CA ARG A 50 8.56 9.75 0.18
C ARG A 50 9.07 11.05 -0.46
N SER A 51 8.33 11.62 -1.40
CA SER A 51 8.68 12.90 -2.04
C SER A 51 8.72 14.05 -1.02
N LYS A 52 7.78 14.10 -0.08
CA LYS A 52 7.75 15.10 1.00
C LYS A 52 8.93 14.95 1.97
N VAL A 53 9.43 13.72 2.17
CA VAL A 53 10.67 13.46 2.93
C VAL A 53 11.90 13.87 2.15
N GLN A 54 12.01 13.48 0.87
CA GLN A 54 13.19 13.74 0.04
C GLN A 54 13.36 15.22 -0.34
N ASN A 55 12.26 15.93 -0.59
CA ASN A 55 12.30 17.35 -0.98
C ASN A 55 12.59 18.30 0.17
N ARG A 56 12.73 17.82 1.41
CA ARG A 56 13.12 18.65 2.54
C ARG A 56 14.57 18.35 2.92
N ALA A 57 15.37 19.40 2.95
CA ALA A 57 16.80 19.33 3.27
C ALA A 57 17.05 18.84 4.71
N ASP A 58 16.14 19.12 5.63
CA ASP A 58 16.31 18.85 7.07
C ASP A 58 15.06 18.22 7.71
N SER A 59 15.28 17.18 8.52
CA SER A 59 14.26 16.50 9.34
C SER A 59 13.56 17.44 10.33
N THR A 60 14.23 18.50 10.76
CA THR A 60 13.70 19.53 11.67
C THR A 60 12.51 20.27 11.09
N SER A 61 12.50 20.48 9.77
CA SER A 61 11.39 21.15 9.07
C SER A 61 10.14 20.27 8.94
N LEU A 62 10.30 18.93 9.03
CA LEU A 62 9.19 17.99 9.13
C LEU A 62 8.55 18.02 10.52
N CYS A 63 9.37 18.25 11.54
CA CYS A 63 8.98 18.22 12.94
C CYS A 63 8.34 19.52 13.45
N SER A 64 8.68 20.66 12.87
CA SER A 64 8.14 21.96 13.31
C SER A 64 6.70 22.22 12.86
N ALA A 65 6.23 21.56 11.80
CA ALA A 65 4.94 21.85 11.19
C ALA A 65 3.77 21.08 11.82
N GLY A 66 4.01 20.12 12.71
CA GLY A 66 2.97 19.41 13.48
C GLY A 66 2.02 18.50 12.67
N GLY A 67 2.12 18.52 11.35
CA GLY A 67 1.33 17.69 10.45
C GLY A 67 1.31 18.31 9.05
N PHE A 68 1.21 17.49 8.01
CA PHE A 68 1.15 17.98 6.63
C PHE A 68 -0.09 17.47 5.92
N ALA A 69 -0.69 18.34 5.10
CA ALA A 69 -1.68 17.93 4.12
C ALA A 69 -0.95 17.39 2.88
N THR A 70 -1.44 16.27 2.37
CA THR A 70 -1.08 15.75 1.04
C THR A 70 -1.92 16.46 -0.02
N ASP A 71 -1.32 16.79 -1.15
CA ASP A 71 -1.97 17.54 -2.23
C ASP A 71 -2.98 16.65 -3.00
N ASN A 72 -2.74 15.33 -3.06
CA ASN A 72 -3.53 14.43 -3.91
C ASN A 72 -4.59 13.61 -3.17
N PHE A 73 -4.46 13.41 -1.86
CA PHE A 73 -5.34 12.52 -1.10
C PHE A 73 -5.49 13.04 0.32
N GLY A 74 -6.22 14.16 0.48
CA GLY A 74 -6.40 14.99 1.68
C GLY A 74 -6.46 14.31 3.06
N ALA A 75 -5.40 13.59 3.40
CA ALA A 75 -5.17 12.84 4.60
C ALA A 75 -4.16 13.63 5.40
N GLU A 76 -4.42 13.72 6.69
CA GLU A 76 -3.49 14.30 7.64
C GLU A 76 -2.30 13.35 7.80
N VAL A 77 -1.10 13.89 7.56
CA VAL A 77 0.15 13.18 7.74
C VAL A 77 0.71 13.54 9.11
N GLU A 78 0.81 12.54 9.98
CA GLU A 78 1.47 12.63 11.27
C GLU A 78 2.98 12.40 11.12
N VAL A 79 3.77 13.15 11.87
CA VAL A 79 5.24 13.06 11.88
C VAL A 79 5.70 12.62 13.25
N ALA A 80 6.47 11.53 13.30
CA ALA A 80 7.06 10.98 14.52
C ALA A 80 8.60 10.90 14.40
N GLY A 81 9.29 10.80 15.54
CA GLY A 81 10.75 10.71 15.57
C GLY A 81 11.47 12.06 15.55
N CYS A 82 10.82 13.09 16.07
CA CYS A 82 11.34 14.46 16.15
C CYS A 82 12.21 14.75 17.38
N ASP A 83 12.30 13.78 18.29
CA ASP A 83 13.09 13.88 19.50
C ASP A 83 14.52 13.35 19.29
N LEU A 84 15.41 13.78 20.16
CA LEU A 84 16.75 13.21 20.28
C LEU A 84 16.72 11.92 21.09
N THR A 85 17.64 11.01 20.79
CA THR A 85 17.83 9.73 21.50
C THR A 85 19.31 9.50 21.74
N THR A 86 19.60 8.52 22.59
CA THR A 86 20.95 7.94 22.72
C THR A 86 21.10 6.76 21.75
N ALA A 87 22.24 6.68 21.07
CA ALA A 87 22.63 5.55 20.22
C ALA A 87 23.88 4.88 20.80
N SER A 88 23.95 3.56 20.77
CA SER A 88 25.16 2.83 21.16
C SER A 88 25.91 2.35 19.93
N VAL A 89 27.15 2.82 19.74
CA VAL A 89 28.04 2.35 18.68
C VAL A 89 29.24 1.69 19.35
N GLY A 90 29.32 0.37 19.28
CA GLY A 90 30.42 -0.39 19.88
C GLY A 90 30.52 -0.25 21.41
N GLY A 91 29.39 -0.12 22.11
CA GLY A 91 29.36 0.01 23.58
C GLY A 91 29.54 1.44 24.11
N LEU A 92 29.85 2.41 23.24
CA LEU A 92 29.84 3.83 23.58
C LEU A 92 28.46 4.43 23.34
N ALA A 93 27.87 5.01 24.38
CA ALA A 93 26.61 5.75 24.27
C ALA A 93 26.87 7.16 23.74
N ILE A 94 26.29 7.48 22.60
CA ILE A 94 26.29 8.81 21.99
C ILE A 94 24.93 9.43 22.30
N SER A 95 24.91 10.56 23.02
CA SER A 95 23.70 11.35 23.27
C SER A 95 23.38 12.28 22.10
N ASP A 96 22.17 12.84 22.11
CA ASP A 96 21.75 13.87 21.16
C ASP A 96 21.72 13.42 19.69
N VAL A 97 21.47 12.12 19.47
CA VAL A 97 21.31 11.55 18.13
C VAL A 97 19.87 11.73 17.69
N SER A 98 19.65 12.29 16.50
CA SER A 98 18.30 12.46 15.95
C SER A 98 17.63 11.10 15.71
N ARG A 99 16.40 10.92 16.18
CA ARG A 99 15.63 9.70 15.91
C ARG A 99 15.29 9.62 14.42
N PRO A 100 15.17 8.41 13.86
CA PRO A 100 14.66 8.24 12.51
C PRO A 100 13.24 8.81 12.39
N VAL A 101 13.05 9.75 11.47
CA VAL A 101 11.74 10.35 11.21
C VAL A 101 10.84 9.34 10.51
N VAL A 102 9.59 9.24 10.98
CA VAL A 102 8.53 8.40 10.40
C VAL A 102 7.34 9.28 10.07
N LEU A 103 6.86 9.18 8.84
CA LEU A 103 5.61 9.82 8.41
C LEU A 103 4.54 8.74 8.34
N SER A 104 3.39 9.01 8.94
CA SER A 104 2.20 8.15 8.87
C SER A 104 1.01 8.93 8.33
N ALA A 105 0.28 8.33 7.40
CA ALA A 105 -0.97 8.88 6.87
C ALA A 105 -2.05 7.81 6.93
N ARG A 106 -3.27 8.21 7.29
CA ARG A 106 -4.42 7.31 7.33
C ARG A 106 -5.39 7.64 6.21
N LEU A 107 -5.62 6.70 5.30
CA LEU A 107 -6.55 6.86 4.19
C LEU A 107 -7.53 5.69 4.15
N ASN A 108 -8.83 5.99 4.20
CA ASN A 108 -9.91 4.98 4.19
C ASN A 108 -9.74 3.87 5.24
N GLY A 109 -9.20 4.21 6.41
CA GLY A 109 -8.96 3.26 7.51
C GLY A 109 -7.67 2.43 7.39
N VAL A 110 -6.89 2.61 6.31
CA VAL A 110 -5.57 1.98 6.11
C VAL A 110 -4.47 2.96 6.50
N ASP A 111 -3.49 2.48 7.28
CA ASP A 111 -2.32 3.26 7.68
C ASP A 111 -1.15 3.03 6.72
N TYR A 112 -0.60 4.13 6.19
CA TYR A 112 0.56 4.16 5.32
C TYR A 112 1.71 4.80 6.08
N ARG A 113 2.89 4.18 6.09
CA ARG A 113 4.06 4.68 6.82
C ARG A 113 5.29 4.71 5.93
N VAL A 114 6.05 5.80 5.99
CA VAL A 114 7.30 5.99 5.24
C VAL A 114 8.36 6.59 6.15
N GLY A 115 9.57 6.02 6.12
CA GLY A 115 10.68 6.40 6.99
C GLY A 115 10.91 5.41 8.13
N GLY A 116 11.79 5.78 9.06
CA GLY A 116 12.22 4.91 10.15
C GLY A 116 13.31 3.90 9.77
N VAL A 117 13.75 3.12 10.76
CA VAL A 117 14.64 1.96 10.55
C VAL A 117 13.81 0.72 10.24
N VAL A 118 14.20 -0.02 9.21
CA VAL A 118 13.65 -1.34 8.93
C VAL A 118 14.16 -2.26 10.04
N GLN A 119 13.31 -2.66 10.98
CA GLN A 119 13.62 -3.80 11.83
C GLN A 119 13.56 -5.04 10.92
N GLN A 120 14.73 -5.54 10.55
CA GLN A 120 14.91 -6.87 9.98
C GLN A 120 14.84 -7.91 11.09
#